data_AF-A0A2E4AA11-F1
#
_entry.id   AF-A0A2E4AA11-F1
#
_cell.length_a   1.000
_cell.length_b   1.000
_cell.length_c   1.000
_cell.angle_alpha   90.00
_cell.angle_beta   90.00
_cell.angle_gamma   90.00
#
_symmetry.space_group_name_H-M   'P 1'
#
loop_
_entity.id
_entity.type
_entity.pdbx_description
1 polymer ?
#
loop_
_entity_poly.entity_id
_entity_poly.type
_entity_poly.pdbx_seq_one_letter_code
_entity_poly.pdbx_strand_id
1 'polypeptide(L)' 'MKPITLIIISVSTILLFSNCSQSLVRVQPYDRGNLSRNSMSSELNSLISSMTEHGYFSREASFGGGLIGGGGCGCN' A
#
# COMPACT_ATOMS: atom_id res chain seq x y z
N MET A 1 -35.44 12.43 -23.85
CA MET A 1 -34.75 11.12 -24.00
C MET A 1 -33.26 11.20 -23.71
N LYS A 2 -32.50 12.15 -24.27
CA LYS A 2 -31.06 12.35 -24.05
C LYS A 2 -30.59 12.54 -22.58
N PRO A 3 -31.30 13.29 -21.70
CA PRO A 3 -30.80 13.52 -20.34
C PRO A 3 -30.92 12.29 -19.45
N ILE A 4 -31.96 11.47 -19.67
CA ILE A 4 -32.20 10.23 -18.92
C ILE A 4 -31.14 9.18 -19.28
N THR A 5 -30.77 9.05 -20.56
CA THR A 5 -29.69 8.15 -20.98
C THR A 5 -28.35 8.56 -20.38
N LEU A 6 -28.05 9.86 -20.29
CA LEU A 6 -26.81 10.36 -19.66
C LEU A 6 -26.76 10.07 -18.15
N ILE A 7 -27.89 10.20 -17.45
CA ILE A 7 -27.98 9.87 -16.02
C ILE A 7 -27.76 8.37 -15.80
N ILE A 8 -28.37 7.51 -16.64
CA ILE A 8 -28.20 6.06 -16.54
C ILE A 8 -26.74 5.65 -16.77
N ILE A 9 -26.05 6.26 -17.75
CA ILE A 9 -24.63 5.99 -18.01
C ILE A 9 -23.77 6.44 -16.83
N SER A 10 -24.03 7.63 -16.27
CA SER A 10 -23.30 8.15 -15.11
C SER A 10 -23.50 7.32 -13.85
N VAL A 11 -24.67 6.75 -13.62
CA VAL A 11 -24.94 5.90 -12.46
C VAL A 11 -24.27 4.53 -12.63
N SER A 12 -24.30 3.97 -13.85
CA SER A 12 -23.65 2.70 -14.17
C SER A 12 -22.14 2.74 -13.97
N THR A 13 -21.48 3.83 -14.38
CA THR A 13 -20.03 3.99 -14.17
C THR A 13 -19.65 4.08 -12.70
N ILE A 14 -20.42 4.79 -11.87
CA ILE A 14 -20.16 4.88 -10.42
C ILE A 14 -20.25 3.50 -9.75
N LEU A 15 -21.21 2.68 -10.14
CA LEU A 15 -21.38 1.32 -9.61
C LEU A 15 -20.22 0.39 -10.01
N LEU A 16 -19.69 0.51 -11.22
CA LEU A 16 -18.58 -0.33 -11.70
C LEU A 16 -17.24 0.02 -11.04
N PHE A 17 -17.02 1.28 -10.65
CA PHE A 17 -15.78 1.72 -10.01
C PHE A 17 -15.83 1.75 -8.46
N SER A 18 -16.92 1.27 -7.85
CA SER A 18 -17.12 1.20 -6.39
C SER A 18 -16.36 0.05 -5.68
N ASN A 19 -15.14 -0.27 -6.11
CA ASN A 19 -14.34 -1.38 -5.54
C ASN A 19 -13.44 -0.98 -4.36
N CYS A 20 -13.81 0.03 -3.57
CA CYS A 20 -13.14 0.34 -2.30
C CYS A 20 -13.66 -0.56 -1.17
N SER A 21 -13.45 -1.88 -1.27
CA SER A 21 -13.88 -2.78 -0.20
C SER A 21 -12.80 -2.86 0.89
N GLN A 22 -13.16 -2.42 2.10
CA GLN A 22 -12.44 -2.73 3.35
C GLN A 22 -12.25 -4.25 3.52
N SER A 23 -13.06 -5.06 2.83
CA SER A 23 -13.00 -6.52 2.76
C SER A 23 -11.81 -7.08 1.94
N LEU A 24 -11.08 -6.25 1.18
CA LEU A 24 -9.83 -6.66 0.49
C LEU A 24 -8.63 -6.67 1.44
N VAL A 25 -8.72 -6.00 2.59
CA VAL A 25 -7.71 -6.08 3.66
C VAL A 25 -7.91 -7.40 4.38
N ARG A 26 -7.48 -8.49 3.72
CA ARG A 26 -7.63 -9.87 4.21
C ARG A 26 -6.78 -10.15 5.47
N VAL A 27 -5.84 -9.25 5.79
CA VAL A 27 -4.92 -9.39 6.92
C VAL A 27 -4.82 -8.03 7.62
N GLN A 28 -5.21 -7.98 8.90
CA GLN A 28 -5.14 -6.75 9.66
C GLN A 28 -3.67 -6.42 9.99
N PRO A 29 -3.28 -5.14 10.14
CA PRO A 29 -1.88 -4.79 10.39
C PRO A 29 -1.25 -5.49 11.59
N TYR A 30 -2.02 -5.76 12.64
CA TYR A 30 -1.58 -6.49 13.84
C TYR A 30 -1.47 -8.01 13.64
N ASP A 31 -2.14 -8.58 12.64
CA ASP A 31 -2.01 -10.00 12.31
C ASP A 31 -0.65 -10.31 11.67
N ARG A 32 0.10 -9.28 11.25
CA ARG A 32 1.44 -9.41 10.67
C ARG A 32 2.40 -10.17 11.58
N GLY A 33 2.35 -9.95 12.89
CA GLY A 33 3.21 -10.66 13.85
C GLY A 33 2.95 -12.16 13.86
N ASN A 34 1.68 -12.57 13.83
CA ASN A 34 1.27 -13.97 13.88
C ASN A 34 1.44 -14.71 12.53
N LEU A 35 1.32 -13.99 11.41
CA LEU A 35 1.46 -14.56 10.06
C LEU A 35 2.91 -14.53 9.54
N SER A 36 3.79 -13.76 10.17
CA SER A 36 5.20 -13.72 9.81
C SER A 36 5.92 -15.00 10.22
N ARG A 37 6.75 -15.54 9.33
CA ARG A 37 7.69 -16.62 9.68
C ARG A 37 8.99 -16.00 10.18
N ASN A 38 9.74 -16.71 11.03
CA ASN A 38 11.05 -16.24 11.50
C ASN A 38 11.99 -15.87 10.35
N SER A 39 11.93 -16.60 9.23
CA SER A 39 12.73 -16.33 8.02
C SER A 39 12.39 -15.01 7.30
N MET A 40 11.28 -14.37 7.65
CA MET A 40 10.86 -13.06 7.12
C MET A 40 11.36 -11.90 7.99
N SER A 41 12.11 -12.19 9.06
CA SER A 41 12.70 -11.16 9.92
C SER A 41 13.80 -10.40 9.18
N SER A 42 13.74 -9.07 9.21
CA SER A 42 14.75 -8.18 8.62
C SER A 42 16.13 -8.32 9.30
N GLU A 43 16.14 -8.72 10.58
CA GLU A 43 17.35 -8.93 11.38
C GLU A 43 18.23 -10.08 10.86
N LEU A 44 17.64 -11.05 10.15
CA LEU A 44 18.39 -12.23 9.69
C LEU A 44 19.38 -11.91 8.57
N ASN A 45 19.21 -10.79 7.85
CA ASN A 45 20.12 -10.40 6.78
C ASN A 45 20.22 -8.88 6.64
N SER A 46 21.12 -8.29 7.45
CA SER A 46 21.36 -6.84 7.50
C SER A 46 21.80 -6.23 6.16
N LEU A 47 22.52 -6.99 5.33
CA LEU A 47 22.94 -6.52 4.01
C LEU A 47 21.73 -6.37 3.08
N ILE A 48 20.84 -7.37 3.03
CA ILE A 48 19.63 -7.28 2.20
C ILE A 48 18.73 -6.15 2.69
N SER A 49 18.60 -5.98 4.02
CA SER A 49 17.82 -4.89 4.61
C SER A 49 18.33 -3.52 4.15
N SER A 50 19.64 -3.27 4.27
CA SER A 50 20.24 -1.98 3.90
C SER A 50 20.17 -1.69 2.39
N MET A 51 20.42 -2.70 1.54
CA MET A 51 20.30 -2.53 0.09
C MET A 51 18.86 -2.25 -0.36
N THR A 52 17.89 -2.94 0.25
CA THR A 52 16.47 -2.76 -0.06
C THR A 52 16.01 -1.37 0.38
N GLU A 53 16.40 -0.94 1.58
CA GLU A 53 16.07 0.39 2.10
C GLU A 53 16.70 1.50 1.25
N HIS A 54 17.95 1.35 0.85
CA HIS A 54 18.62 2.31 -0.04
C HIS A 54 17.90 2.44 -1.39
N GLY A 55 17.49 1.32 -1.99
CA GLY A 55 16.73 1.31 -3.25
C GLY A 55 15.35 1.96 -3.10
N TYR A 56 14.63 1.65 -2.02
CA TYR A 56 13.30 2.18 -1.73
C TYR A 56 13.35 3.68 -1.44
N PHE A 57 14.32 4.13 -0.65
CA PHE A 57 14.52 5.55 -0.38
C PHE A 57 14.87 6.31 -1.66
N SER A 58 15.70 5.75 -2.53
CA SER A 58 16.10 6.42 -3.78
C SER A 58 14.94 6.63 -4.75
N ARG A 59 13.90 5.79 -4.70
CA ARG A 59 12.77 5.86 -5.63
C ARG A 59 11.51 6.44 -5.01
N GLU A 60 11.26 6.15 -3.74
CA GLU A 60 10.04 6.46 -3.02
C GLU A 60 10.30 7.21 -1.69
N ALA A 61 11.37 8.04 -1.62
CA ALA A 61 11.72 8.85 -0.43
C ALA A 61 10.51 9.55 0.22
N SER A 62 9.62 10.09 -0.61
CA SER A 62 8.38 10.78 -0.21
C SER A 62 7.39 9.92 0.58
N PHE A 63 7.47 8.59 0.49
CA PHE A 63 6.56 7.64 1.12
C PHE A 63 7.14 6.98 2.39
N GLY A 64 8.44 7.14 2.63
CA GLY A 64 9.13 6.57 3.80
C GLY A 64 9.71 5.19 3.52
N GLY A 65 10.75 4.82 4.27
CA GLY A 65 11.46 3.55 4.12
C GLY A 65 10.76 2.37 4.81
N GLY A 66 11.47 1.24 4.95
CA GLY A 66 10.96 0.01 5.58
C GLY A 66 10.69 0.11 7.09
N LEU A 67 10.87 1.29 7.68
CA LEU A 67 10.69 1.60 9.10
C LEU A 67 9.41 2.42 9.30
N ILE A 68 8.96 2.48 10.54
CA ILE A 68 7.68 3.08 10.98
C ILE A 68 7.66 4.63 10.84
N GLY A 69 8.72 5.22 10.27
CA GLY A 69 8.81 6.65 9.96
C GLY A 69 8.08 6.95 8.66
N GLY A 70 6.94 7.63 8.76
CA GLY A 70 6.16 8.07 7.61
C GLY A 70 6.98 8.91 6.62
N GLY A 71 6.60 8.83 5.34
CA GLY A 71 7.25 9.55 4.25
C GLY A 71 7.25 11.06 4.37
N GLY A 72 8.39 11.64 3.96
CA GLY A 72 8.65 13.08 3.88
C GLY A 72 9.61 13.36 2.72
N CYS A 73 10.07 14.59 2.51
CA CYS A 73 10.90 15.00 1.36
C CYS A 73 12.29 14.33 1.23
N GLY A 74 12.55 13.21 1.92
CA GLY A 74 13.85 12.53 1.92
C GLY A 74 14.88 13.18 2.84
N CYS A 75 14.46 14.04 3.77
CA CYS A 75 15.34 14.59 4.80
C CYS A 75 15.05 13.87 6.13
N ASN A 76 15.66 12.69 6.34
CA ASN A 76 15.88 12.16 7.70
C ASN A 76 17.30 12.52 8.13
#